data_AF-A0A380DNX6-F1
#
_entry.id   AF-A0A380DNX6-F1
#
_cell.length_a   1.000
_cell.length_b   1.000
_cell.length_c   1.000
_cell.angle_alpha   90.00
_cell.angle_beta   90.00
_cell.angle_gamma   90.00
#
_symmetry.space_group_name_H-M   'P 1'
#
loop_
_entity.id
_entity.type
_entity.pdbx_description
1 polymer ?
#
loop_
_entity_poly.entity_id
_entity_poly.type
_entity_poly.pdbx_seq_one_letter_code
_entity_poly.pdbx_strand_id
1 'polypeptide(L)'
;MNTIAPEHASIQTVNPQPYIEKVKYVGALFIGHYSPEVIGDYVAGPSHVLPTNRTARFTNGLSVNDFLTRNTVIHLSKDTFDQIADSAQHIAHVKHYTITNSPF
;
A
#
# COMPACT_ATOMS: atom_id res chain seq x y z
N MET A 1 -8.97 16.70 -6.61
CA MET A 1 -7.97 16.03 -5.76
C MET A 1 -7.38 14.79 -6.44
N ASN A 2 -8.17 13.75 -6.74
CA ASN A 2 -7.66 12.49 -7.31
C ASN A 2 -6.84 12.60 -8.60
N THR A 3 -7.12 13.55 -9.49
CA THR A 3 -6.30 13.78 -10.70
C THR A 3 -4.91 14.32 -10.36
N ILE A 4 -4.83 15.17 -9.34
CA ILE A 4 -3.61 15.83 -8.88
C ILE A 4 -2.79 14.89 -8.00
N ALA A 5 -3.44 14.06 -7.17
CA ALA A 5 -2.79 13.19 -6.18
C ALA A 5 -1.76 13.96 -5.33
N PRO A 6 -2.22 15.01 -4.62
CA PRO A 6 -1.33 15.94 -3.95
C PRO A 6 -0.64 15.30 -2.74
N GLU A 7 0.48 15.91 -2.34
CA GLU A 7 1.19 15.61 -1.08
C GLU A 7 0.28 15.92 0.12
N HIS A 8 -0.12 17.18 0.26
CA HIS A 8 -1.09 17.64 1.25
C HIS A 8 -2.38 18.12 0.58
N ALA A 9 -3.52 17.91 1.24
CA ALA A 9 -4.77 18.53 0.83
C ALA A 9 -5.66 18.84 2.03
N SER A 10 -6.51 19.85 1.90
CA SER A 10 -7.49 20.20 2.93
C SER A 10 -8.91 20.30 2.38
N ILE A 11 -9.88 19.93 3.21
CA ILE A 11 -11.32 20.08 2.95
C ILE A 11 -11.91 20.92 4.08
N GLN A 12 -12.15 22.19 3.77
CA GLN A 12 -12.55 23.24 4.71
C GLN A 12 -14.00 23.66 4.43
N THR A 13 -14.96 22.81 4.79
CA THR A 13 -16.39 23.03 4.55
C THR A 13 -17.23 22.52 5.72
N VAL A 14 -18.46 23.01 5.83
CA VAL A 14 -19.41 22.68 6.92
C VAL A 14 -19.80 21.19 6.91
N ASN A 15 -19.85 20.56 5.74
CA ASN A 15 -20.17 19.13 5.60
C ASN A 15 -19.10 18.42 4.73
N PRO A 16 -17.94 18.03 5.30
CA PRO A 16 -16.82 17.48 4.53
C PRO A 16 -17.02 16.01 4.12
N GLN A 17 -17.91 15.28 4.81
CA GLN A 17 -18.07 13.83 4.67
C GLN A 17 -18.29 13.36 3.22
N PRO A 18 -19.17 13.99 2.40
CA PRO A 18 -19.39 13.57 1.01
C PRO A 18 -18.17 13.75 0.09
N TYR A 19 -17.20 14.57 0.51
CA TYR A 19 -15.96 14.80 -0.25
C TYR A 19 -14.86 13.83 0.18
N ILE A 20 -14.76 13.54 1.49
CA ILE A 20 -13.80 12.58 2.05
C ILE A 20 -13.95 11.21 1.37
N GLU A 21 -15.18 10.73 1.23
CA GLU A 21 -15.49 9.44 0.60
C GLU A 21 -15.07 9.36 -0.88
N LYS A 22 -14.85 10.51 -1.53
CA LYS A 22 -14.41 10.58 -2.92
C LYS A 22 -12.89 10.66 -3.06
N VAL A 23 -12.14 10.90 -1.98
CA VAL A 23 -10.68 11.00 -2.02
C VAL A 23 -10.08 9.60 -2.14
N LYS A 24 -9.32 9.39 -3.22
CA LYS A 24 -8.60 8.15 -3.52
C LYS A 24 -7.09 8.29 -3.38
N TYR A 25 -6.56 9.49 -3.67
CA TYR A 25 -5.12 9.75 -3.73
C TYR A 25 -4.80 11.08 -3.06
N VAL A 26 -4.06 11.00 -1.95
CA VAL A 26 -3.55 12.13 -1.16
C VAL A 26 -2.46 11.58 -0.22
N GLY A 27 -1.39 12.34 0.04
CA GLY A 27 -0.41 11.98 1.07
C GLY A 27 -0.99 12.14 2.47
N ALA A 28 -1.50 13.34 2.79
CA ALA A 28 -2.23 13.63 4.01
C ALA A 28 -3.42 14.57 3.77
N LEU A 29 -4.54 14.26 4.43
CA LEU A 29 -5.80 14.97 4.27
C LEU A 29 -6.22 15.67 5.57
N PHE A 30 -6.41 16.98 5.49
CA PHE A 30 -6.74 17.85 6.61
C PHE A 30 -8.21 18.28 6.56
N ILE A 31 -8.98 17.97 7.60
CA ILE A 31 -10.45 18.16 7.62
C ILE A 31 -10.86 19.23 8.63
N GLY A 32 -11.55 20.26 8.14
CA GLY A 32 -12.14 21.31 8.97
C GLY A 32 -11.14 22.32 9.52
N HIS A 33 -11.69 23.44 10.03
CA HIS A 33 -10.94 24.65 10.37
C HIS A 33 -9.90 24.47 11.48
N TYR A 34 -10.06 23.44 12.31
CA TYR A 34 -9.17 23.13 13.43
C TYR A 34 -8.05 22.14 13.09
N SER A 35 -7.92 21.77 11.81
CA SER A 35 -6.89 20.85 11.33
C SER A 35 -5.97 21.54 10.31
N PRO A 36 -5.26 22.63 10.65
CA PRO A 36 -4.32 23.24 9.72
C PRO A 36 -3.11 22.31 9.49
N GLU A 37 -2.49 22.41 8.30
CA GLU A 37 -1.36 21.57 7.88
C GLU A 37 -0.20 21.56 8.89
N VAL A 38 0.10 22.73 9.47
CA VAL A 38 1.10 22.90 10.53
C VAL A 38 0.93 21.95 11.72
N ILE A 39 -0.30 21.57 12.06
CA ILE A 39 -0.54 20.61 13.15
C ILE A 39 -0.07 19.22 12.72
N GLY A 40 -0.30 18.84 11.46
CA GLY A 40 0.22 17.61 10.86
C GLY A 40 1.74 17.57 10.79
N ASP A 41 2.35 18.69 10.40
CA ASP A 41 3.80 18.77 10.18
C ASP A 41 4.62 18.58 11.46
N TYR A 42 4.06 18.96 12.61
CA TYR A 42 4.83 19.07 13.85
C TYR A 42 4.32 18.21 15.01
N VAL A 43 3.01 18.00 15.17
CA VAL A 43 2.47 17.49 16.45
C VAL A 43 1.39 16.43 16.35
N ALA A 44 0.69 16.30 15.22
CA ALA A 44 -0.46 15.38 15.10
C ALA A 44 -0.06 13.89 15.12
N GLY A 45 1.19 13.58 14.76
CA GLY A 45 1.74 12.22 14.79
C GLY A 45 2.06 11.59 13.42
N PRO A 46 1.24 11.76 12.36
CA PRO A 46 1.61 11.28 11.02
C PRO A 46 2.94 11.88 10.55
N SER A 47 3.70 11.12 9.75
CA SER A 47 4.92 11.65 9.15
C SER A 47 4.59 12.74 8.14
N HIS A 48 5.36 13.84 8.16
CA HIS A 48 5.36 14.84 7.09
C HIS A 48 6.21 14.44 5.89
N VAL A 49 6.86 13.27 5.92
CA VAL A 49 7.60 12.74 4.76
C VAL A 49 6.58 12.06 3.85
N LEU A 50 6.05 12.83 2.90
CA LEU A 50 4.93 12.45 2.07
C LEU A 50 5.28 12.34 0.58
N PRO A 51 4.50 11.57 -0.18
CA PRO A 51 4.70 11.41 -1.61
C PRO A 51 4.33 12.67 -2.40
N THR A 52 5.28 13.20 -3.17
CA THR A 52 5.13 14.40 -4.01
C THR A 52 4.97 14.06 -5.49
N ASN A 53 4.82 15.05 -6.37
CA ASN A 53 4.78 14.86 -7.83
C ASN A 53 3.76 13.78 -8.30
N ARG A 54 2.56 13.78 -7.70
CA ARG A 54 1.47 12.83 -7.97
C ARG A 54 1.73 11.37 -7.56
N THR A 55 2.78 11.09 -6.82
CA THR A 55 3.17 9.72 -6.44
C THR A 55 2.26 9.10 -5.37
N ALA A 56 1.43 9.89 -4.68
CA ALA A 56 0.36 9.42 -3.78
C ALA A 56 -0.66 8.46 -4.42
N ARG A 57 -0.53 8.19 -5.73
CA ARG A 57 -1.26 7.14 -6.46
C ARG A 57 -0.78 5.72 -6.18
N PHE A 58 0.49 5.57 -5.83
CA PHE A 58 1.15 4.27 -5.71
C PHE A 58 2.15 4.20 -4.54
N THR A 59 2.42 5.31 -3.87
CA THR A 59 3.21 5.35 -2.62
C THR A 59 2.41 5.98 -1.49
N ASN A 60 2.78 5.66 -0.25
CA ASN A 60 2.19 6.20 0.97
C ASN A 60 3.16 7.18 1.65
N GLY A 61 2.67 7.91 2.65
CA GLY A 61 3.54 8.62 3.59
C GLY A 61 4.43 7.64 4.37
N LEU A 62 5.61 8.12 4.77
CA LEU A 62 6.57 7.33 5.53
C LEU A 62 5.93 6.75 6.80
N SER A 63 6.19 5.47 7.02
CA SER A 63 5.63 4.66 8.10
C SER A 63 6.71 3.79 8.73
N VAL A 64 6.40 3.19 9.89
CA VAL A 64 7.31 2.23 10.54
C VAL A 64 7.64 1.06 9.61
N ASN A 65 6.70 0.66 8.73
CA ASN A 65 6.91 -0.46 7.82
C ASN A 65 8.04 -0.21 6.81
N ASP A 66 8.36 1.04 6.50
CA ASP A 66 9.45 1.39 5.58
C ASP A 66 10.83 1.09 6.18
N PHE A 67 10.90 0.90 7.50
CA PHE A 67 12.11 0.53 8.23
C PHE A 67 12.18 -0.97 8.59
N LEU A 68 11.15 -1.74 8.22
CA LEU A 68 11.10 -3.18 8.47
C LEU A 68 11.49 -3.95 7.21
N THR A 69 12.26 -5.02 7.38
CA THR A 69 12.45 -6.00 6.31
C THR A 69 11.35 -7.05 6.39
N ARG A 70 10.67 -7.31 5.27
CA ARG A 70 9.62 -8.32 5.18
C ARG A 70 10.12 -9.52 4.38
N ASN A 71 10.09 -10.70 5.00
CA ASN A 71 10.42 -11.97 4.37
C ASN A 71 9.27 -12.96 4.52
N THR A 72 9.02 -13.74 3.48
CA THR A 72 8.02 -14.81 3.49
C THR A 72 8.73 -16.14 3.66
N VAL A 73 8.30 -16.92 4.67
CA VAL A 73 8.79 -18.28 4.90
C VAL A 73 7.67 -19.25 4.54
N ILE A 74 7.96 -20.20 3.65
CA ILE A 74 7.03 -21.25 3.24
C ILE A 74 7.61 -22.59 3.67
N HIS A 75 6.85 -23.34 4.47
CA HIS A 75 7.18 -24.69 4.88
C HIS A 75 5.97 -25.58 4.61
N LEU A 76 6.15 -26.60 3.76
CA LEU A 76 5.08 -27.51 3.38
C LEU A 76 5.33 -28.87 4.04
N SER A 77 4.26 -29.49 4.53
CA SER A 77 4.27 -30.93 4.79
C SER A 77 4.25 -31.69 3.46
N LYS A 78 4.65 -32.97 3.51
CA LYS A 78 4.57 -33.86 2.35
C LYS A 78 3.13 -33.95 1.81
N ASP A 79 2.14 -34.11 2.69
CA ASP A 79 0.74 -34.22 2.27
C ASP A 79 0.24 -32.96 1.55
N THR A 80 0.64 -31.77 2.00
CA THR A 80 0.29 -30.51 1.31
C THR A 80 1.01 -30.40 -0.03
N PHE A 81 2.28 -30.82 -0.10
CA PHE A 81 3.02 -30.86 -1.37
C PHE A 81 2.32 -31.77 -2.39
N ASP A 82 2.01 -33.00 -1.99
CA ASP A 82 1.36 -33.99 -2.86
C ASP A 82 -0.01 -33.51 -3.38
N GLN A 83 -0.70 -32.63 -2.63
CA GLN A 83 -1.97 -32.03 -3.04
C GLN A 83 -1.84 -30.89 -4.07
N ILE A 84 -0.74 -30.12 -4.03
CA ILE A 84 -0.63 -28.87 -4.83
C ILE A 84 0.43 -28.91 -5.92
N ALA A 85 1.34 -29.90 -5.88
CA ALA A 85 2.47 -30.01 -6.80
C ALA A 85 2.03 -30.11 -8.27
N ASP A 86 1.04 -30.94 -8.56
CA ASP A 86 0.52 -31.15 -9.93
C ASP A 86 -0.06 -29.85 -10.52
N SER A 87 -0.78 -29.08 -9.69
CA SER A 87 -1.32 -27.78 -10.11
C SER A 87 -0.21 -26.77 -10.41
N ALA A 88 0.84 -26.74 -9.59
CA ALA A 88 2.01 -25.91 -9.84
C ALA A 88 2.73 -26.31 -11.14
N GLN A 89 2.93 -27.61 -11.37
CA GLN A 89 3.54 -28.15 -12.59
C GLN A 89 2.75 -27.78 -13.84
N HIS A 90 1.42 -27.92 -13.81
CA HIS A 90 0.58 -27.57 -14.95
C HIS A 90 0.68 -26.08 -15.31
N ILE A 91 0.61 -25.20 -14.31
CA ILE A 91 0.73 -23.75 -14.53
C ILE A 91 2.11 -23.39 -15.08
N ALA A 92 3.17 -24.03 -14.59
CA ALA A 92 4.53 -23.78 -15.06
C ALA A 92 4.72 -24.23 -16.51
N HIS A 93 4.21 -25.40 -16.90
CA HIS A 93 4.29 -25.89 -18.27
C HIS A 93 3.59 -24.95 -19.26
N VAL A 94 2.37 -24.48 -18.93
CA VAL A 94 1.62 -23.49 -19.74
C VAL A 94 2.40 -22.19 -19.91
N LYS A 95 3.19 -21.80 -18.91
CA LYS A 95 4.02 -20.59 -18.94
C LYS A 95 5.43 -20.80 -19.50
N HIS A 96 5.74 -22.00 -20.02
CA HIS A 96 7.08 -22.40 -20.46
C HIS A 96 8.16 -22.26 -19.37
N TYR A 97 7.78 -22.31 -18.10
CA TYR A 97 8.71 -22.40 -16.99
C TYR A 97 9.00 -23.88 -16.70
N THR A 98 10.26 -24.25 -16.68
CA THR A 98 10.67 -25.58 -16.24
C THR A 98 10.63 -25.61 -14.71
N ILE A 99 9.69 -26.34 -14.11
CA ILE A 99 9.86 -26.76 -12.72
C ILE A 99 10.94 -27.83 -12.74
N THR A 100 12.10 -27.53 -12.15
CA THR A 100 13.07 -28.58 -11.86
C THR A 100 12.45 -29.48 -10.81
N ASN A 101 11.88 -30.60 -11.23
CA ASN A 101 11.63 -31.74 -10.35
C ASN A 101 12.99 -32.27 -9.89
N SER A 102 13.64 -31.58 -8.95
CA SER A 102 14.79 -32.10 -8.25
C SER A 102 14.27 -32.93 -7.09
N PRO A 103 14.42 -34.26 -7.12
CA PRO A 103 14.17 -35.08 -5.95
C PRO A 103 15.32 -34.81 -4.97
N PHE A 104 14.99 -34.39 -3.77
CA PHE A 104 15.67 -34.98 -2.63
C PHE A 104 14.90 -36.27 -2.29
#